data_AF-A0A961AIG7-F1
#
_entry.id   AF-A0A961AIG7-F1
#
_cell.length_a   1.000
_cell.length_b   1.000
_cell.length_c   1.000
_cell.angle_alpha   90.00
_cell.angle_beta   90.00
_cell.angle_gamma   90.00
#
_symmetry.space_group_name_H-M   'P 1'
#
loop_
_entity.id
_entity.type
_entity.pdbx_description
1 polymer ?
#
loop_
_entity_poly.entity_id
_entity_poly.type
_entity_poly.pdbx_seq_one_letter_code
_entity_poly.pdbx_strand_id
1 'polypeptide(L)'
;MLTRQMGAALMTLGLMAVAIRAESEGAFLQRIKDIRYATHANTVSDFAFWNEGVEYGQKDGTASPSRTSLEWKEAGLATASRSGGTAWWMFSDDARTLLYGHAESAAQVTLPAGISKGLNRGDGPAVEVELTPLDTWQRMKVWADRVEVMGASGVQTLPAFSFFPHVVCVELPGKKVGCLMLSRTRPEGWWLTCEFVMPAIDTRLGGAMRSRVRLPIQGRAAGAVELPYFFLRGRRMPEAAAQEANALMMTGWTHGAESEEAVWAMRQFATQRGWVSDYEGAADWATQAVVKMKSLPTVDPSFREDVLAAQVRGLSNAGRFEDARQVLQEIDVAAMTETRKQLMEPSVRRYLGAIEFGLRRYAEAETLLRNNVELWKANGFTAAAGADAISWVACRVALGQDATEALARASELEAEVASKRRSGSTDSWRLALAHAAVGRWEEALRYAPMQQRKSGVGYTEFARMMTLLAKGDRREAIELAKQLQKRFTSLDELNLQDDLDAMYVALMRALAEGTGAAIQAAQTQWQTAVPNLKNRPLENYLAAKVIVVCLAKLNGR
;
A
#
# COMPACT_ATOMS: atom_id res chain seq x y z
N MET A 1 49.32 -11.33 16.91
CA MET A 1 48.60 -12.57 17.33
C MET A 1 47.50 -12.16 18.29
N LEU A 2 46.29 -11.94 17.79
CA LEU A 2 45.12 -11.50 18.57
C LEU A 2 43.89 -12.17 17.96
N THR A 3 43.30 -13.09 18.70
CA THR A 3 42.17 -13.93 18.30
C THR A 3 40.87 -13.39 18.89
N ARG A 4 39.94 -13.05 17.99
CA ARG A 4 38.48 -13.20 18.06
C ARG A 4 37.76 -12.77 19.36
N GLN A 5 37.30 -11.52 19.36
CA GLN A 5 36.00 -11.11 19.91
C GLN A 5 35.25 -10.31 18.83
N MET A 6 34.32 -10.96 18.13
CA MET A 6 33.30 -10.31 17.31
C MET A 6 32.07 -11.20 17.32
N GLY A 7 30.92 -10.63 17.70
CA GLY A 7 29.62 -11.27 17.49
C GLY A 7 28.58 -10.99 18.57
N ALA A 8 28.19 -9.71 18.73
CA ALA A 8 26.85 -9.28 19.19
C ALA A 8 26.88 -7.78 19.51
N ALA A 9 26.86 -6.93 18.47
CA ALA A 9 26.50 -5.53 18.64
C ALA A 9 25.10 -5.34 18.07
N LEU A 10 24.17 -5.14 18.99
CA LEU A 10 22.77 -4.79 18.81
C LEU A 10 22.57 -3.80 17.65
N MET A 11 22.00 -4.26 16.53
CA MET A 11 21.11 -3.42 15.74
C MET A 11 19.69 -3.61 16.26
N THR A 12 19.40 -2.97 17.39
CA THR A 12 18.04 -2.70 17.83
C THR A 12 17.48 -1.63 16.90
N LEU A 13 16.98 -2.05 15.73
CA LEU A 13 15.99 -1.27 15.02
C LEU A 13 14.84 -1.06 15.99
N GLY A 14 14.65 0.18 16.41
CA GLY A 14 13.58 0.59 17.31
C GLY A 14 12.22 0.34 16.68
N LEU A 15 11.73 -0.90 16.79
CA LEU A 15 10.40 -1.10 17.34
C LEU A 15 10.43 -0.35 18.67
N MET A 16 9.92 0.88 18.68
CA MET A 16 9.35 1.38 19.92
C MET A 16 8.26 0.37 20.28
N ALA A 17 8.63 -0.60 21.11
CA ALA A 17 7.69 -1.26 21.96
C ALA A 17 7.05 -0.12 22.74
N VAL A 18 5.89 0.34 22.26
CA VAL A 18 4.99 1.16 23.06
C VAL A 18 4.66 0.26 24.23
N ALA A 19 5.43 0.40 25.31
CA ALA A 19 5.09 -0.21 26.57
C ALA A 19 3.70 0.33 26.89
N ILE A 20 2.69 -0.54 26.83
CA ILE A 20 1.33 -0.25 27.24
C ILE A 20 1.43 0.29 28.65
N ARG A 21 1.40 1.62 28.80
CA ARG A 21 1.14 2.21 30.11
C ARG A 21 -0.31 1.91 30.39
N ALA A 22 -0.61 1.41 31.59
CA ALA A 22 -1.96 1.45 32.13
C ALA A 22 -2.38 2.93 32.16
N GLU A 23 -2.95 3.40 31.07
CA GLU A 23 -3.41 4.77 30.90
C GLU A 23 -4.82 4.86 31.50
N SER A 24 -5.09 5.93 32.26
CA SER A 24 -6.46 6.18 32.73
C SER A 24 -7.38 6.53 31.56
N GLU A 25 -8.67 6.22 31.68
CA GLU A 25 -9.69 6.60 30.68
C GLU A 25 -9.61 8.09 30.30
N GLY A 26 -9.50 8.99 31.29
CA GLY A 26 -9.40 10.43 31.04
C GLY A 26 -8.19 10.83 30.19
N ALA A 27 -7.03 10.23 30.43
CA ALA A 27 -5.83 10.46 29.62
C ALA A 27 -6.01 9.94 28.18
N PHE A 28 -6.61 8.76 28.03
CA PHE A 28 -6.92 8.19 26.72
C PHE A 28 -7.92 9.06 25.93
N LEU A 29 -9.00 9.53 26.57
CA LEU A 29 -9.97 10.45 25.97
C LEU A 29 -9.31 11.76 25.52
N GLN A 30 -8.44 12.34 26.35
CA GLN A 30 -7.67 13.53 25.97
C GLN A 30 -6.78 13.29 24.75
N ARG A 31 -6.27 12.07 24.57
CA ARG A 31 -5.45 11.67 23.42
C ARG A 31 -6.25 11.63 22.12
N ILE A 32 -7.54 11.28 22.18
CA ILE A 32 -8.38 11.07 20.99
C ILE A 32 -9.43 12.15 20.72
N LYS A 33 -9.62 13.12 21.61
CA LYS A 33 -10.68 14.15 21.52
C LYS A 33 -10.71 14.96 20.21
N ASP A 34 -9.54 15.15 19.58
CA ASP A 34 -9.38 15.93 18.34
C ASP A 34 -9.22 15.01 17.11
N ILE A 35 -9.57 13.74 17.25
CA ILE A 35 -9.46 12.72 16.22
C ILE A 35 -10.86 12.29 15.79
N ARG A 36 -11.13 12.38 14.48
CA ARG A 36 -12.27 11.69 13.88
C ARG A 36 -11.75 10.39 13.25
N TYR A 37 -12.52 9.32 13.35
CA TYR A 37 -12.18 8.02 12.80
C TYR A 37 -13.08 7.70 11.61
N ALA A 38 -12.57 7.83 10.39
CA ALA A 38 -13.27 7.49 9.16
C ALA A 38 -13.58 5.99 9.09
N THR A 39 -14.80 5.67 8.70
CA THR A 39 -15.28 4.32 8.46
C THR A 39 -16.18 4.31 7.22
N HIS A 40 -16.46 3.13 6.70
CA HIS A 40 -17.34 2.96 5.54
C HIS A 40 -18.62 2.21 5.93
N ALA A 41 -19.27 2.65 7.01
CA ALA A 41 -20.61 2.18 7.32
C ALA A 41 -21.62 2.83 6.35
N ASN A 42 -22.73 2.14 6.08
CA ASN A 42 -23.74 2.63 5.12
C ASN A 42 -24.32 3.99 5.51
N THR A 43 -24.38 4.31 6.80
CA THR A 43 -25.00 5.51 7.36
C THR A 43 -24.05 6.38 8.19
N VAL A 44 -22.80 5.93 8.42
CA VAL A 44 -21.82 6.64 9.23
C VAL A 44 -20.53 6.79 8.43
N SER A 45 -20.07 8.03 8.24
CA SER A 45 -18.80 8.36 7.59
C SER A 45 -17.62 8.29 8.55
N ASP A 46 -17.84 8.64 9.81
CA ASP A 46 -16.78 8.71 10.81
C ASP A 46 -17.34 8.73 12.25
N PHE A 47 -16.45 8.48 13.21
CA PHE A 47 -16.73 8.55 14.65
C PHE A 47 -15.86 9.64 15.30
N ALA A 48 -16.43 10.43 16.20
CA ALA A 48 -15.67 11.30 17.09
C ALA A 48 -16.03 10.97 18.55
N PHE A 49 -15.02 10.87 19.41
CA PHE A 49 -15.18 10.40 20.79
C PHE A 49 -15.00 11.55 21.76
N TRP A 50 -15.96 11.69 22.66
CA TRP A 50 -16.05 12.76 23.64
C TRP A 50 -16.31 12.18 25.02
N ASN A 51 -16.15 13.00 26.06
CA ASN A 51 -16.48 12.61 27.43
C ASN A 51 -17.98 12.25 27.55
N GLU A 52 -18.85 12.93 26.80
CA GLU A 52 -20.30 12.73 26.84
C GLU A 52 -20.78 11.58 25.93
N GLY A 53 -19.87 10.96 25.16
CA GLY A 53 -20.17 9.83 24.29
C GLY A 53 -19.56 9.94 22.89
N VAL A 54 -20.07 9.13 21.97
CA VAL A 54 -19.63 9.11 20.56
C VAL A 54 -20.60 9.91 19.67
N GLU A 55 -20.01 10.74 18.81
CA GLU A 55 -20.66 11.46 17.73
C GLU A 55 -20.44 10.71 16.41
N TYR A 56 -21.48 10.64 15.58
CA TYR A 56 -21.44 9.96 14.28
C TYR A 56 -21.48 11.00 13.15
N GLY A 57 -20.45 11.01 12.30
CA GLY A 57 -20.50 11.75 11.04
C GLY A 57 -21.48 11.10 10.07
N GLN A 58 -22.32 11.90 9.43
CA GLN A 58 -23.25 11.50 8.38
C GLN A 58 -22.59 11.68 7.01
N LYS A 59 -23.08 10.94 6.01
CA LYS A 59 -22.52 10.98 4.64
C LYS A 59 -22.66 12.33 3.94
N ASP A 60 -23.63 13.16 4.34
CA ASP A 60 -23.81 14.52 3.85
C ASP A 60 -22.84 15.53 4.49
N GLY A 61 -21.94 15.05 5.36
CA GLY A 61 -20.97 15.87 6.09
C GLY A 61 -21.51 16.51 7.36
N THR A 62 -22.77 16.25 7.73
CA THR A 62 -23.34 16.70 8.99
C THR A 62 -22.95 15.77 10.15
N ALA A 63 -22.96 16.28 11.38
CA ALA A 63 -22.81 15.45 12.56
C ALA A 63 -24.17 15.00 13.08
N SER A 64 -24.23 13.85 13.75
CA SER A 64 -25.44 13.39 14.43
C SER A 64 -25.91 14.43 15.45
N PRO A 65 -27.23 14.71 15.55
CA PRO A 65 -27.77 15.76 16.42
C PRO A 65 -27.63 15.47 17.92
N SER A 66 -27.32 14.22 18.28
CA SER A 66 -27.05 13.80 19.65
C SER A 66 -25.88 12.83 19.70
N ARG A 67 -25.19 12.79 20.84
CA ARG A 67 -24.12 11.83 21.13
C ARG A 67 -24.72 10.58 21.77
N THR A 68 -24.22 9.42 21.38
CA THR A 68 -24.57 8.16 22.05
C THR A 68 -23.64 7.98 23.24
N SER A 69 -24.21 7.83 24.43
CA SER A 69 -23.43 7.57 25.65
C SER A 69 -22.61 6.29 25.50
N LEU A 70 -21.35 6.36 25.95
CA LEU A 70 -20.41 5.25 25.94
C LEU A 70 -20.22 4.71 27.35
N GLU A 71 -20.09 3.40 27.46
CA GLU A 71 -19.55 2.72 28.63
C GLU A 71 -18.11 2.26 28.31
N TRP A 72 -17.12 2.80 29.02
CA TRP A 72 -15.73 2.38 28.87
C TRP A 72 -15.46 1.13 29.70
N LYS A 73 -15.00 0.07 29.05
CA LYS A 73 -14.59 -1.18 29.73
C LYS A 73 -13.15 -1.08 30.23
N GLU A 74 -12.31 -0.42 29.45
CA GLU A 74 -10.95 0.01 29.79
C GLU A 74 -10.49 1.13 28.84
N ALA A 75 -9.29 1.69 29.07
CA ALA A 75 -8.72 2.67 28.16
C ALA A 75 -8.57 2.11 26.73
N GLY A 76 -9.31 2.69 25.80
CA GLY A 76 -9.36 2.27 24.40
C GLY A 76 -10.25 1.07 24.10
N LEU A 77 -11.19 0.74 24.99
CA LEU A 77 -12.31 -0.17 24.72
C LEU A 77 -13.62 0.44 25.25
N ALA A 78 -14.54 0.76 24.35
CA ALA A 78 -15.82 1.37 24.67
C ALA A 78 -16.98 0.57 24.07
N THR A 79 -18.12 0.63 24.74
CA THR A 79 -19.36 0.01 24.29
C THR A 79 -20.53 0.98 24.34
N ALA A 80 -21.56 0.76 23.52
CA ALA A 80 -22.84 1.45 23.63
C ALA A 80 -24.00 0.53 23.30
N SER A 81 -25.09 0.66 24.06
CA SER A 81 -26.34 -0.04 23.76
C SER A 81 -26.93 0.46 22.43
N ARG A 82 -27.37 -0.48 21.58
CA ARG A 82 -27.98 -0.22 20.28
C ARG A 82 -29.23 -1.08 20.13
N SER A 83 -30.15 -0.68 19.25
CA SER A 83 -31.28 -1.54 18.92
C SER A 83 -30.77 -2.85 18.33
N GLY A 84 -31.12 -3.98 18.94
CA GLY A 84 -30.72 -5.31 18.49
C GLY A 84 -29.30 -5.74 18.88
N GLY A 85 -28.59 -5.02 19.77
CA GLY A 85 -27.28 -5.44 20.22
C GLY A 85 -26.46 -4.39 20.96
N THR A 86 -25.14 -4.60 21.00
CA THR A 86 -24.17 -3.67 21.58
C THR A 86 -23.14 -3.30 20.53
N ALA A 87 -22.88 -2.00 20.36
CA ALA A 87 -21.76 -1.51 19.57
C ALA A 87 -20.48 -1.54 20.40
N TRP A 88 -19.40 -2.03 19.80
CA TRP A 88 -18.07 -2.13 20.40
C TRP A 88 -17.07 -1.32 19.59
N TRP A 89 -16.27 -0.50 20.26
CA TRP A 89 -15.12 0.21 19.69
C TRP A 89 -13.86 -0.15 20.44
N MET A 90 -12.88 -0.69 19.72
CA MET A 90 -11.59 -1.06 20.28
C MET A 90 -10.48 -0.39 19.49
N PHE A 91 -9.73 0.49 20.14
CA PHE A 91 -8.69 1.28 19.51
C PHE A 91 -7.41 0.46 19.37
N SER A 92 -6.52 0.82 18.43
CA SER A 92 -5.13 0.36 18.44
C SER A 92 -4.32 1.10 19.51
N ASP A 93 -3.16 0.56 19.85
CA ASP A 93 -2.34 1.11 20.95
C ASP A 93 -1.86 2.54 20.65
N ASP A 94 -1.59 2.83 19.38
CA ASP A 94 -1.25 4.17 18.87
C ASP A 94 -2.49 5.07 18.64
N ALA A 95 -3.70 4.56 18.88
CA ALA A 95 -4.98 5.18 18.59
C ALA A 95 -5.13 5.70 17.15
N ARG A 96 -4.34 5.22 16.18
CA ARG A 96 -4.48 5.60 14.76
C ARG A 96 -5.60 4.84 14.06
N THR A 97 -5.96 3.68 14.58
CA THR A 97 -7.01 2.81 14.06
C THR A 97 -7.92 2.37 15.20
N LEU A 98 -9.14 1.98 14.87
CA LEU A 98 -10.03 1.27 15.79
C LEU A 98 -10.81 0.19 15.04
N LEU A 99 -11.25 -0.84 15.74
CA LEU A 99 -12.24 -1.80 15.28
C LEU A 99 -13.61 -1.40 15.82
N TYR A 100 -14.60 -1.42 14.96
CA TYR A 100 -16.01 -1.25 15.26
C TYR A 100 -16.76 -2.54 14.95
N GLY A 101 -17.52 -3.06 15.90
CA GLY A 101 -18.37 -4.22 15.72
C GLY A 101 -19.76 -3.99 16.31
N HIS A 102 -20.80 -4.46 15.61
CA HIS A 102 -22.14 -4.55 16.18
C HIS A 102 -22.40 -6.00 16.61
N ALA A 103 -22.40 -6.23 17.92
CA ALA A 103 -22.52 -7.55 18.52
C ALA A 103 -23.96 -7.82 18.97
N GLU A 104 -24.54 -8.93 18.52
CA GLU A 104 -25.84 -9.43 18.99
C GLU A 104 -25.71 -10.00 20.40
N SER A 105 -24.57 -10.63 20.70
CA SER A 105 -24.22 -11.16 22.02
C SER A 105 -22.75 -10.89 22.33
N ALA A 106 -22.46 -10.70 23.61
CA ALA A 106 -21.13 -10.52 24.14
C ALA A 106 -20.99 -11.33 25.43
N ALA A 107 -19.96 -12.18 25.51
CA ALA A 107 -19.62 -12.95 26.69
C ALA A 107 -18.22 -12.56 27.15
N GLN A 108 -18.06 -12.24 28.43
CA GLN A 108 -16.74 -12.06 29.01
C GLN A 108 -16.07 -13.42 29.18
N VAL A 109 -14.79 -13.49 28.85
CA VAL A 109 -13.99 -14.72 28.96
C VAL A 109 -12.79 -14.47 29.86
N THR A 110 -12.39 -15.48 30.62
CA THR A 110 -11.17 -15.42 31.44
C THR A 110 -10.04 -16.12 30.70
N LEU A 111 -8.87 -15.49 30.65
CA LEU A 111 -7.70 -16.02 29.97
C LEU A 111 -6.73 -16.64 30.99
N PRO A 112 -5.97 -17.68 30.60
CA PRO A 112 -4.86 -18.17 31.40
C PRO A 112 -3.87 -17.05 31.74
N ALA A 113 -3.25 -17.15 32.93
CA ALA A 113 -2.29 -16.15 33.40
C ALA A 113 -1.14 -15.94 32.39
N GLY A 114 -0.85 -14.67 32.07
CA GLY A 114 0.23 -14.28 31.14
C GLY A 114 -0.24 -13.84 29.75
N ILE A 115 -1.52 -14.02 29.41
CA ILE A 115 -2.09 -13.72 28.08
C ILE A 115 -2.88 -12.41 28.10
N SER A 116 -2.28 -11.33 28.62
CA SER A 116 -2.93 -10.00 28.68
C SER A 116 -2.35 -8.99 27.69
N LYS A 117 -1.42 -9.41 26.82
CA LYS A 117 -0.64 -8.52 25.93
C LYS A 117 -0.69 -8.91 24.45
N GLY A 118 -1.67 -9.74 24.08
CA GLY A 118 -1.93 -10.16 22.70
C GLY A 118 -1.69 -11.65 22.46
N LEU A 119 -2.18 -12.14 21.33
CA LEU A 119 -2.02 -13.53 20.89
C LEU A 119 -0.70 -13.69 20.13
N ASN A 120 0.03 -14.77 20.41
CA ASN A 120 1.29 -15.08 19.74
C ASN A 120 1.03 -15.30 18.24
N ARG A 121 1.67 -14.51 17.37
CA ARG A 121 1.54 -14.58 15.89
C ARG A 121 2.42 -15.69 15.26
N GLY A 122 2.71 -16.79 15.95
CA GLY A 122 3.60 -17.86 15.48
C GLY A 122 3.22 -19.25 16.02
N ASP A 123 4.12 -20.23 15.91
CA ASP A 123 3.93 -21.64 16.34
C ASP A 123 3.84 -21.85 17.87
N GLY A 124 3.45 -20.79 18.60
CA GLY A 124 3.25 -20.86 20.04
C GLY A 124 2.06 -21.76 20.41
N PRO A 125 2.00 -22.24 21.66
CA PRO A 125 0.87 -23.03 22.13
C PRO A 125 -0.43 -22.21 22.03
N ALA A 126 -1.50 -22.87 21.59
CA ALA A 126 -2.83 -22.28 21.54
C ALA A 126 -3.26 -21.73 22.89
N VAL A 127 -4.03 -20.65 22.88
CA VAL A 127 -4.68 -20.12 24.07
C VAL A 127 -5.98 -20.87 24.29
N GLU A 128 -6.08 -21.63 25.37
CA GLU A 128 -7.34 -22.27 25.76
C GLU A 128 -8.21 -21.27 26.54
N VAL A 129 -9.45 -21.10 26.10
CA VAL A 129 -10.43 -20.17 26.65
C VAL A 129 -11.69 -20.95 26.98
N GLU A 130 -12.19 -20.82 28.20
CA GLU A 130 -13.50 -21.33 28.60
C GLU A 130 -14.56 -20.27 28.31
N LEU A 131 -15.64 -20.68 27.64
CA LEU A 131 -16.75 -19.82 27.27
C LEU A 131 -17.93 -20.06 28.21
N THR A 132 -17.90 -19.48 29.40
CA THR A 132 -19.08 -19.46 30.28
C THR A 132 -19.87 -18.18 29.99
N PRO A 133 -21.14 -18.21 29.52
CA PRO A 133 -22.12 -19.30 29.50
C PRO A 133 -22.64 -19.64 28.08
N LEU A 134 -21.75 -19.90 27.11
CA LEU A 134 -22.21 -20.19 25.75
C LEU A 134 -22.60 -21.67 25.62
N ASP A 135 -23.88 -21.95 25.34
CA ASP A 135 -24.43 -23.31 25.24
C ASP A 135 -23.82 -24.12 24.08
N THR A 136 -23.36 -23.44 23.02
CA THR A 136 -22.86 -24.06 21.79
C THR A 136 -21.39 -24.46 21.86
N TRP A 137 -20.53 -23.61 22.40
CA TRP A 137 -19.10 -23.87 22.49
C TRP A 137 -18.66 -23.70 23.93
N GLN A 138 -18.21 -24.79 24.54
CA GLN A 138 -17.84 -24.82 25.95
C GLN A 138 -16.38 -24.40 26.14
N ARG A 139 -15.52 -24.75 25.18
CA ARG A 139 -14.09 -24.41 25.19
C ARG A 139 -13.62 -24.00 23.80
N MET A 140 -12.62 -23.13 23.75
CA MET A 140 -11.96 -22.72 22.51
C MET A 140 -10.45 -22.82 22.66
N LYS A 141 -9.77 -23.27 21.61
CA LYS A 141 -8.33 -23.10 21.44
C LYS A 141 -8.10 -22.09 20.34
N VAL A 142 -7.48 -20.99 20.70
CA VAL A 142 -7.26 -19.85 19.82
C VAL A 142 -5.82 -19.89 19.36
N TRP A 143 -5.64 -19.97 18.05
CA TRP A 143 -4.37 -19.88 17.37
C TRP A 143 -4.31 -18.55 16.59
N ALA A 144 -3.15 -18.23 16.02
CA ALA A 144 -2.99 -17.03 15.20
C ALA A 144 -3.75 -17.11 13.86
N ASP A 145 -3.93 -18.32 13.34
CA ASP A 145 -4.43 -18.62 12.00
C ASP A 145 -5.77 -19.38 12.01
N ARG A 146 -6.15 -19.95 13.16
CA ARG A 146 -7.39 -20.72 13.33
C ARG A 146 -7.93 -20.64 14.75
N VAL A 147 -9.17 -21.06 14.89
CA VAL A 147 -9.80 -21.28 16.19
C VAL A 147 -10.43 -22.65 16.18
N GLU A 148 -10.11 -23.45 17.19
CA GLU A 148 -10.72 -24.75 17.41
C GLU A 148 -11.77 -24.59 18.51
N VAL A 149 -13.04 -24.74 18.15
CA VAL A 149 -14.15 -24.68 19.09
C VAL A 149 -14.56 -26.09 19.49
N MET A 150 -14.74 -26.31 20.78
CA MET A 150 -15.09 -27.59 21.37
C MET A 150 -16.49 -27.46 21.99
N GLY A 151 -17.45 -28.17 21.40
CA GLY A 151 -18.84 -28.22 21.85
C GLY A 151 -19.35 -29.65 22.00
N ALA A 152 -20.64 -29.79 22.29
CA ALA A 152 -21.30 -31.10 22.45
C ALA A 152 -21.24 -31.96 21.18
N SER A 153 -21.13 -31.35 20.00
CA SER A 153 -21.02 -31.98 18.69
C SER A 153 -19.59 -32.37 18.29
N GLY A 154 -18.59 -32.12 19.14
CA GLY A 154 -17.17 -32.41 18.86
C GLY A 154 -16.31 -31.15 18.67
N VAL A 155 -15.16 -31.33 18.04
CA VAL A 155 -14.19 -30.26 17.75
C VAL A 155 -14.40 -29.75 16.32
N GLN A 156 -14.57 -28.44 16.17
CA GLN A 156 -14.63 -27.78 14.87
C GLN A 156 -13.48 -26.79 14.73
N THR A 157 -12.74 -26.88 13.63
CA THR A 157 -11.67 -25.93 13.29
C THR A 157 -12.22 -24.86 12.33
N LEU A 158 -12.13 -23.61 12.73
CA LEU A 158 -12.55 -22.44 11.98
C LEU A 158 -11.31 -21.64 11.54
N PRO A 159 -11.24 -21.19 10.28
CA PRO A 159 -10.18 -20.27 9.85
C PRO A 159 -10.32 -18.93 10.58
N ALA A 160 -9.20 -18.36 10.99
CA ALA A 160 -9.16 -17.09 11.68
C ALA A 160 -8.56 -15.97 10.82
N PHE A 161 -9.04 -14.76 11.07
CA PHE A 161 -8.58 -13.51 10.49
C PHE A 161 -8.03 -12.64 11.62
N SER A 162 -6.70 -12.53 11.69
CA SER A 162 -6.00 -11.83 12.78
C SER A 162 -5.81 -10.34 12.49
N PHE A 163 -6.75 -9.49 12.92
CA PHE A 163 -6.72 -8.05 12.57
C PHE A 163 -5.77 -7.21 13.42
N PHE A 164 -5.59 -7.56 14.70
CA PHE A 164 -4.78 -6.83 15.66
C PHE A 164 -4.12 -7.80 16.65
N PRO A 165 -3.07 -7.40 17.37
CA PRO A 165 -2.48 -8.24 18.42
C PRO A 165 -3.49 -8.70 19.49
N HIS A 166 -4.55 -7.91 19.72
CA HIS A 166 -5.58 -8.16 20.72
C HIS A 166 -6.87 -8.77 20.17
N VAL A 167 -6.97 -9.01 18.86
CA VAL A 167 -8.21 -9.48 18.24
C VAL A 167 -7.98 -10.59 17.26
N VAL A 168 -8.77 -11.65 17.43
CA VAL A 168 -8.94 -12.72 16.46
C VAL A 168 -10.40 -12.78 16.06
N CYS A 169 -10.66 -12.69 14.76
CA CYS A 169 -11.98 -12.91 14.21
C CYS A 169 -12.05 -14.24 13.45
N VAL A 170 -13.23 -14.81 13.33
CA VAL A 170 -13.49 -16.05 12.60
C VAL A 170 -14.78 -15.93 11.82
N GLU A 171 -14.85 -16.63 10.69
CA GLU A 171 -16.08 -16.76 9.92
C GLU A 171 -17.00 -17.78 10.59
N LEU A 172 -18.26 -17.38 10.84
CA LEU A 172 -19.29 -18.24 11.40
C LEU A 172 -20.39 -18.54 10.37
N PRO A 173 -21.15 -19.64 10.56
CA PRO A 173 -22.32 -19.92 9.75
C PRO A 173 -23.32 -18.76 9.75
N GLY A 174 -24.03 -18.59 8.62
CA GLY A 174 -25.09 -17.58 8.51
C GLY A 174 -24.60 -16.15 8.33
N LYS A 175 -23.41 -15.95 7.73
CA LYS A 175 -22.81 -14.64 7.45
C LYS A 175 -22.53 -13.81 8.72
N LYS A 176 -22.05 -14.47 9.78
CA LYS A 176 -21.69 -13.84 11.06
C LYS A 176 -20.18 -13.87 11.28
N VAL A 177 -19.66 -12.91 12.04
CA VAL A 177 -18.28 -12.89 12.54
C VAL A 177 -18.30 -13.29 14.01
N GLY A 178 -17.46 -14.23 14.40
CA GLY A 178 -17.07 -14.44 15.78
C GLY A 178 -15.82 -13.62 16.06
N CYS A 179 -15.78 -12.85 17.14
CA CYS A 179 -14.65 -11.99 17.46
C CYS A 179 -14.22 -12.19 18.91
N LEU A 180 -13.01 -12.70 19.12
CA LEU A 180 -12.35 -12.69 20.41
C LEU A 180 -11.54 -11.40 20.55
N MET A 181 -11.86 -10.60 21.55
CA MET A 181 -11.14 -9.40 21.93
C MET A 181 -10.46 -9.61 23.28
N LEU A 182 -9.16 -9.36 23.38
CA LEU A 182 -8.41 -9.48 24.63
C LEU A 182 -8.32 -8.14 25.34
N SER A 183 -8.47 -8.13 26.67
CA SER A 183 -8.16 -6.96 27.49
C SER A 183 -6.66 -6.65 27.41
N ARG A 184 -6.36 -5.35 27.49
CA ARG A 184 -5.00 -4.80 27.54
C ARG A 184 -4.42 -4.78 28.94
N THR A 185 -5.28 -4.72 29.95
CA THR A 185 -4.89 -4.44 31.32
C THR A 185 -5.21 -5.59 32.28
N ARG A 186 -6.05 -6.53 31.85
CA ARG A 186 -6.58 -7.60 32.69
C ARG A 186 -6.44 -8.96 32.00
N PRO A 187 -6.44 -10.07 32.76
CA PRO A 187 -6.42 -11.43 32.21
C PRO A 187 -7.82 -11.87 31.72
N GLU A 188 -8.54 -10.98 31.06
CA GLU A 188 -9.90 -11.20 30.57
C GLU A 188 -10.00 -10.82 29.09
N GLY A 189 -11.09 -11.20 28.46
CA GLY A 189 -11.43 -10.81 27.11
C GLY A 189 -12.94 -10.87 26.91
N TRP A 190 -13.36 -10.67 25.67
CA TRP A 190 -14.75 -10.73 25.26
C TRP A 190 -14.88 -11.54 23.97
N TRP A 191 -15.77 -12.51 23.98
CA TRP A 191 -16.25 -13.16 22.80
C TRP A 191 -17.50 -12.44 22.30
N LEU A 192 -17.46 -11.94 21.07
CA LEU A 192 -18.57 -11.26 20.43
C LEU A 192 -19.10 -12.08 19.26
N THR A 193 -20.41 -12.21 19.18
CA THR A 193 -21.08 -12.67 17.95
C THR A 193 -21.60 -11.44 17.22
N CYS A 194 -20.94 -11.09 16.11
CA CYS A 194 -21.19 -9.87 15.36
C CYS A 194 -21.79 -10.18 13.98
N GLU A 195 -22.59 -9.26 13.45
CA GLU A 195 -22.95 -9.28 12.03
C GLU A 195 -21.72 -8.93 11.17
N PHE A 196 -20.86 -8.03 11.64
CA PHE A 196 -19.64 -7.60 10.95
C PHE A 196 -18.64 -7.01 11.94
N VAL A 197 -17.36 -7.01 11.55
CA VAL A 197 -16.29 -6.27 12.22
C VAL A 197 -15.61 -5.38 11.20
N MET A 198 -15.68 -4.07 11.44
CA MET A 198 -15.20 -3.04 10.54
C MET A 198 -14.17 -2.17 11.22
N PRO A 199 -12.94 -2.10 10.70
CA PRO A 199 -12.00 -1.07 11.12
C PRO A 199 -12.41 0.37 10.71
N ALA A 200 -11.89 1.33 11.45
CA ALA A 200 -11.95 2.75 11.20
C ALA A 200 -10.57 3.40 11.48
N ILE A 201 -10.32 4.56 10.90
CA ILE A 201 -9.01 5.20 10.91
C ILE A 201 -9.05 6.68 11.23
N ASP A 202 -8.05 7.19 11.93
CA ASP A 202 -7.81 8.62 12.07
C ASP A 202 -7.89 9.37 10.71
N THR A 203 -8.84 10.31 10.59
CA THR A 203 -9.10 11.11 9.38
C THR A 203 -7.95 12.04 9.01
N ARG A 204 -7.05 12.37 9.95
CA ARG A 204 -5.81 13.11 9.66
C ARG A 204 -4.86 12.28 8.81
N LEU A 205 -5.01 10.95 8.85
CA LEU A 205 -4.38 9.99 7.94
C LEU A 205 -5.28 9.72 6.70
N GLY A 206 -6.50 10.25 6.69
CA GLY A 206 -7.61 9.95 5.77
C GLY A 206 -7.45 10.39 4.33
N GLY A 207 -6.43 11.19 4.00
CA GLY A 207 -5.98 11.35 2.60
C GLY A 207 -5.58 10.00 1.95
N ALA A 208 -5.41 8.95 2.75
CA ALA A 208 -5.08 7.58 2.36
C ALA A 208 -6.27 6.63 2.13
N MET A 209 -7.50 6.94 2.56
CA MET A 209 -8.66 6.05 2.35
C MET A 209 -9.32 6.21 0.98
N ARG A 210 -9.09 7.35 0.29
CA ARG A 210 -9.66 7.54 -1.05
C ARG A 210 -8.84 6.73 -2.04
N SER A 211 -9.38 5.60 -2.52
CA SER A 211 -8.88 5.06 -3.78
C SER A 211 -8.97 6.15 -4.83
N ARG A 212 -7.84 6.46 -5.48
CA ARG A 212 -7.82 7.33 -6.68
C ARG A 212 -8.53 6.66 -7.87
N VAL A 213 -9.00 5.43 -7.70
CA VAL A 213 -9.66 4.58 -8.69
C VAL A 213 -11.08 4.30 -8.22
N ARG A 214 -12.07 4.65 -9.04
CA ARG A 214 -13.47 4.29 -8.78
C ARG A 214 -13.59 2.77 -8.83
N LEU A 215 -13.89 2.14 -7.70
CA LEU A 215 -14.15 0.71 -7.62
C LEU A 215 -15.57 0.41 -8.13
N PRO A 216 -15.76 -0.69 -8.87
CA PRO A 216 -17.10 -1.17 -9.22
C PRO A 216 -17.83 -1.80 -8.03
N ILE A 217 -17.13 -2.04 -6.91
CA ILE A 217 -17.70 -2.46 -5.63
C ILE A 217 -18.34 -1.25 -4.93
N GLN A 218 -19.49 -1.44 -4.30
CA GLN A 218 -20.23 -0.38 -3.58
C GLN A 218 -20.49 -0.74 -2.11
N GLY A 219 -20.98 0.23 -1.33
CA GLY A 219 -21.41 0.02 0.05
C GLY A 219 -20.29 -0.35 1.02
N ARG A 220 -20.60 -1.19 2.02
CA ARG A 220 -19.65 -1.62 3.07
C ARG A 220 -18.44 -2.37 2.50
N ALA A 221 -18.65 -3.17 1.47
CA ALA A 221 -17.60 -3.96 0.82
C ALA A 221 -16.52 -3.07 0.19
N ALA A 222 -16.91 -1.99 -0.50
CA ALA A 222 -15.97 -1.06 -1.13
C ALA A 222 -14.98 -0.46 -0.12
N GLY A 223 -15.50 0.00 1.02
CA GLY A 223 -14.65 0.58 2.06
C GLY A 223 -13.77 -0.43 2.79
N ALA A 224 -14.26 -1.65 2.99
CA ALA A 224 -13.44 -2.72 3.55
C ALA A 224 -12.25 -3.03 2.63
N VAL A 225 -12.46 -2.99 1.31
CA VAL A 225 -11.43 -3.23 0.28
C VAL A 225 -10.42 -2.09 0.18
N GLU A 226 -10.78 -0.86 0.52
CA GLU A 226 -9.84 0.29 0.47
C GLU A 226 -8.87 0.31 1.66
N LEU A 227 -9.27 -0.23 2.80
CA LEU A 227 -8.49 -0.08 4.02
C LEU A 227 -7.11 -0.77 4.04
N PRO A 228 -6.89 -1.97 3.48
CA PRO A 228 -5.58 -2.62 3.52
C PRO A 228 -4.43 -1.70 3.10
N TYR A 229 -4.67 -0.81 2.13
CA TYR A 229 -3.72 0.20 1.69
C TYR A 229 -3.10 1.03 2.82
N PHE A 230 -3.87 1.35 3.87
CA PHE A 230 -3.33 2.08 5.01
C PHE A 230 -2.28 1.26 5.78
N PHE A 231 -2.58 0.00 6.07
CA PHE A 231 -1.64 -0.90 6.76
C PHE A 231 -0.42 -1.20 5.89
N LEU A 232 -0.64 -1.40 4.59
CA LEU A 232 0.40 -1.56 3.59
C LEU A 232 1.35 -0.36 3.56
N ARG A 233 0.82 0.87 3.55
CA ARG A 233 1.62 2.10 3.58
C ARG A 233 2.43 2.21 4.87
N GLY A 234 1.86 1.79 6.01
CA GLY A 234 2.56 1.70 7.29
C GLY A 234 3.51 0.52 7.42
N ARG A 235 3.74 -0.27 6.35
CA ARG A 235 4.56 -1.51 6.36
C ARG A 235 4.09 -2.57 7.37
N ARG A 236 2.80 -2.56 7.71
CA ARG A 236 2.14 -3.50 8.63
C ARG A 236 1.54 -4.66 7.84
N MET A 237 2.40 -5.47 7.22
CA MET A 237 1.98 -6.51 6.27
C MET A 237 1.03 -7.57 6.86
N PRO A 238 1.22 -8.07 8.11
CA PRO A 238 0.28 -9.02 8.69
C PRO A 238 -1.13 -8.43 8.88
N GLU A 239 -1.22 -7.17 9.33
CA GLU A 239 -2.50 -6.48 9.49
C GLU A 239 -3.17 -6.17 8.17
N ALA A 240 -2.39 -5.82 7.14
CA ALA A 240 -2.90 -5.68 5.78
C ALA A 240 -3.49 -7.00 5.27
N ALA A 241 -2.76 -8.10 5.39
CA ALA A 241 -3.20 -9.42 4.92
C ALA A 241 -4.49 -9.88 5.63
N ALA A 242 -4.56 -9.70 6.94
CA ALA A 242 -5.79 -9.99 7.67
C ALA A 242 -6.95 -9.12 7.18
N GLN A 243 -6.73 -7.80 7.01
CA GLN A 243 -7.77 -6.90 6.54
C GLN A 243 -8.23 -7.21 5.10
N GLU A 244 -7.34 -7.69 4.23
CA GLU A 244 -7.71 -8.20 2.89
C GLU A 244 -8.64 -9.41 3.00
N ALA A 245 -8.36 -10.35 3.90
CA ALA A 245 -9.22 -11.50 4.15
C ALA A 245 -10.60 -11.09 4.70
N ASN A 246 -10.65 -10.13 5.64
CA ASN A 246 -11.91 -9.55 6.11
C ASN A 246 -12.70 -8.92 4.97
N ALA A 247 -12.02 -8.14 4.13
CA ALA A 247 -12.65 -7.43 3.03
C ALA A 247 -13.24 -8.41 2.01
N LEU A 248 -12.59 -9.54 1.75
CA LEU A 248 -13.16 -10.60 0.90
C LEU A 248 -14.38 -11.26 1.53
N MET A 249 -14.32 -11.58 2.82
CA MET A 249 -15.46 -12.14 3.54
C MET A 249 -16.67 -11.18 3.49
N MET A 250 -16.44 -9.88 3.79
CA MET A 250 -17.48 -8.84 3.72
C MET A 250 -18.04 -8.67 2.30
N THR A 251 -17.18 -8.76 1.28
CA THR A 251 -17.60 -8.73 -0.12
C THR A 251 -18.45 -9.94 -0.45
N GLY A 252 -18.02 -11.14 -0.03
CA GLY A 252 -18.74 -12.39 -0.22
C GLY A 252 -20.10 -12.42 0.49
N TRP A 253 -20.23 -11.78 1.65
CA TRP A 253 -21.53 -11.67 2.33
C TRP A 253 -22.50 -10.75 1.63
N THR A 254 -21.98 -9.65 1.06
CA THR A 254 -22.78 -8.62 0.40
C THR A 254 -23.20 -9.07 -1.01
N HIS A 255 -22.29 -9.67 -1.76
CA HIS A 255 -22.46 -9.95 -3.20
C HIS A 255 -22.46 -11.45 -3.55
N GLY A 256 -22.01 -12.31 -2.62
CA GLY A 256 -21.76 -13.74 -2.86
C GLY A 256 -20.26 -14.02 -2.98
N ALA A 257 -19.79 -15.15 -2.42
CA ALA A 257 -18.37 -15.52 -2.48
C ALA A 257 -17.90 -15.82 -3.92
N GLU A 258 -18.82 -16.22 -4.81
CA GLU A 258 -18.58 -16.49 -6.23
C GLU A 258 -19.05 -15.33 -7.13
N SER A 259 -18.86 -14.08 -6.70
CA SER A 259 -19.28 -12.89 -7.46
C SER A 259 -18.11 -12.19 -8.16
N GLU A 260 -18.41 -11.37 -9.18
CA GLU A 260 -17.41 -10.52 -9.84
C GLU A 260 -16.82 -9.49 -8.85
N GLU A 261 -17.59 -9.00 -7.88
CA GLU A 261 -17.10 -8.08 -6.85
C GLU A 261 -16.00 -8.69 -5.99
N ALA A 262 -16.06 -10.00 -5.70
CA ALA A 262 -14.99 -10.70 -4.99
C ALA A 262 -13.69 -10.69 -5.81
N VAL A 263 -13.77 -10.89 -7.13
CA VAL A 263 -12.62 -10.77 -8.04
C VAL A 263 -12.09 -9.34 -8.09
N TRP A 264 -12.98 -8.34 -8.17
CA TRP A 264 -12.59 -6.93 -8.13
C TRP A 264 -11.88 -6.56 -6.83
N ALA A 265 -12.28 -7.14 -5.69
CA ALA A 265 -11.63 -6.95 -4.41
C ALA A 265 -10.20 -7.48 -4.45
N MET A 266 -10.00 -8.72 -4.92
CA MET A 266 -8.67 -9.32 -5.09
C MET A 266 -7.77 -8.50 -6.02
N ARG A 267 -8.31 -8.06 -7.17
CA ARG A 267 -7.60 -7.18 -8.11
C ARG A 267 -7.21 -5.84 -7.46
N GLN A 268 -8.04 -5.32 -6.57
CA GLN A 268 -7.75 -4.08 -5.86
C GLN A 268 -6.64 -4.27 -4.83
N PHE A 269 -6.59 -5.38 -4.10
CA PHE A 269 -5.47 -5.68 -3.20
C PHE A 269 -4.16 -5.78 -3.98
N ALA A 270 -4.17 -6.44 -5.14
CA ALA A 270 -3.02 -6.47 -6.03
C ALA A 270 -2.53 -5.06 -6.41
N THR A 271 -3.47 -4.17 -6.74
CA THR A 271 -3.16 -2.77 -7.07
C THR A 271 -2.56 -2.01 -5.88
N GLN A 272 -3.14 -2.15 -4.69
CA GLN A 272 -2.68 -1.49 -3.47
C GLN A 272 -1.30 -1.96 -3.03
N ARG A 273 -1.03 -3.27 -3.10
CA ARG A 273 0.30 -3.83 -2.83
C ARG A 273 1.35 -3.34 -3.82
N GLY A 274 0.98 -3.25 -5.09
CA GLY A 274 1.83 -2.65 -6.11
C GLY A 274 2.18 -1.18 -5.83
N TRP A 275 1.26 -0.39 -5.25
CA TRP A 275 1.54 1.00 -4.87
C TRP A 275 2.55 1.14 -3.73
N VAL A 276 2.63 0.15 -2.84
CA VAL A 276 3.60 0.14 -1.73
C VAL A 276 4.85 -0.69 -2.04
N SER A 277 5.07 -1.02 -3.32
CA SER A 277 6.22 -1.82 -3.78
C SER A 277 6.27 -3.24 -3.21
N ASP A 278 5.13 -3.81 -2.79
CA ASP A 278 5.01 -5.23 -2.47
C ASP A 278 4.62 -6.01 -3.73
N TYR A 279 5.59 -6.20 -4.62
CA TYR A 279 5.32 -6.72 -5.97
C TYR A 279 4.99 -8.21 -6.00
N GLU A 280 5.60 -9.02 -5.15
CA GLU A 280 5.26 -10.44 -5.03
C GLU A 280 3.83 -10.59 -4.50
N GLY A 281 3.47 -9.89 -3.41
CA GLY A 281 2.11 -9.89 -2.90
C GLY A 281 1.09 -9.34 -3.91
N ALA A 282 1.49 -8.36 -4.74
CA ALA A 282 0.66 -7.87 -5.83
C ALA A 282 0.42 -8.94 -6.92
N ALA A 283 1.47 -9.66 -7.32
CA ALA A 283 1.39 -10.74 -8.30
C ALA A 283 0.53 -11.92 -7.80
N ASP A 284 0.66 -12.27 -6.52
CA ASP A 284 -0.12 -13.33 -5.87
C ASP A 284 -1.61 -13.00 -5.87
N TRP A 285 -2.00 -11.80 -5.42
CA TRP A 285 -3.40 -11.38 -5.44
C TRP A 285 -3.97 -11.27 -6.85
N ALA A 286 -3.19 -10.79 -7.82
CA ALA A 286 -3.66 -10.71 -9.20
C ALA A 286 -3.86 -12.11 -9.81
N THR A 287 -3.01 -13.07 -9.44
CA THR A 287 -3.16 -14.47 -9.84
C THR A 287 -4.39 -15.12 -9.20
N GLN A 288 -4.62 -14.89 -7.91
CA GLN A 288 -5.83 -15.34 -7.22
C GLN A 288 -7.10 -14.75 -7.86
N ALA A 289 -7.08 -13.48 -8.25
CA ALA A 289 -8.19 -12.83 -8.96
C ALA A 289 -8.50 -13.55 -10.28
N VAL A 290 -7.48 -13.90 -11.08
CA VAL A 290 -7.67 -14.65 -12.34
C VAL A 290 -8.20 -16.06 -12.10
N VAL A 291 -7.67 -16.78 -11.11
CA VAL A 291 -8.17 -18.11 -10.73
C VAL A 291 -9.65 -18.04 -10.36
N LYS A 292 -10.02 -17.05 -9.53
CA LYS A 292 -11.40 -16.83 -9.11
C LYS A 292 -12.32 -16.43 -10.27
N MET A 293 -11.86 -15.54 -11.14
CA MET A 293 -12.60 -15.15 -12.34
C MET A 293 -12.86 -16.37 -13.23
N LYS A 294 -11.87 -17.23 -13.45
CA LYS A 294 -12.01 -18.46 -14.27
C LYS A 294 -12.97 -19.48 -13.65
N SER A 295 -13.28 -19.40 -12.34
CA SER A 295 -14.27 -20.26 -11.70
C SER A 295 -15.71 -19.71 -11.76
N LEU A 296 -15.91 -18.48 -12.23
CA LEU A 296 -17.24 -17.89 -12.38
C LEU A 296 -17.99 -18.54 -13.56
N PRO A 297 -19.30 -18.79 -13.43
CA PRO A 297 -20.09 -19.47 -14.48
C PRO A 297 -20.23 -18.63 -15.75
N THR A 298 -20.25 -17.30 -15.61
CA THR A 298 -20.31 -16.33 -16.70
C THR A 298 -19.42 -15.15 -16.34
N VAL A 299 -18.67 -14.64 -17.31
CA VAL A 299 -17.73 -13.52 -17.13
C VAL A 299 -17.91 -12.58 -18.32
N ASP A 300 -18.16 -11.29 -18.06
CA ASP A 300 -18.12 -10.28 -19.12
C ASP A 300 -16.73 -10.23 -19.79
N PRO A 301 -16.62 -10.23 -21.13
CA PRO A 301 -15.31 -10.21 -21.79
C PRO A 301 -14.45 -9.00 -21.42
N SER A 302 -15.04 -7.80 -21.27
CA SER A 302 -14.24 -6.62 -20.90
C SER A 302 -13.70 -6.74 -19.47
N PHE A 303 -14.51 -7.26 -18.56
CA PHE A 303 -14.09 -7.60 -17.20
C PHE A 303 -12.98 -8.67 -17.20
N ARG A 304 -13.12 -9.73 -18.00
CA ARG A 304 -12.08 -10.77 -18.15
C ARG A 304 -10.73 -10.15 -18.51
N GLU A 305 -10.71 -9.37 -19.57
CA GLU A 305 -9.48 -8.74 -20.07
C GLU A 305 -8.86 -7.78 -19.04
N ASP A 306 -9.68 -7.08 -18.23
CA ASP A 306 -9.21 -6.17 -17.18
C ASP A 306 -8.52 -6.89 -16.00
N VAL A 307 -8.99 -8.10 -15.68
CA VAL A 307 -8.40 -8.93 -14.62
C VAL A 307 -7.10 -9.55 -15.12
N LEU A 308 -7.06 -10.03 -16.37
CA LEU A 308 -5.83 -10.53 -16.99
C LEU A 308 -4.77 -9.42 -17.11
N ALA A 309 -5.15 -8.23 -17.57
CA ALA A 309 -4.24 -7.09 -17.66
C ALA A 309 -3.64 -6.71 -16.28
N ALA A 310 -4.42 -6.85 -15.20
CA ALA A 310 -3.92 -6.64 -13.84
C ALA A 310 -2.90 -7.72 -13.43
N GLN A 311 -3.13 -8.99 -13.81
CA GLN A 311 -2.17 -10.07 -13.57
C GLN A 311 -0.86 -9.85 -14.35
N VAL A 312 -0.93 -9.48 -15.63
CA VAL A 312 0.27 -9.14 -16.42
C VAL A 312 1.08 -8.05 -15.73
N ARG A 313 0.41 -6.97 -15.28
CA ARG A 313 1.08 -5.87 -14.57
C ARG A 313 1.69 -6.33 -13.25
N GLY A 314 0.99 -7.16 -12.47
CA GLY A 314 1.50 -7.72 -11.21
C GLY A 314 2.75 -8.57 -11.43
N LEU A 315 2.68 -9.54 -12.33
CA LEU A 315 3.79 -10.44 -12.68
C LEU A 315 4.99 -9.66 -13.24
N SER A 316 4.75 -8.72 -14.15
CA SER A 316 5.80 -7.89 -14.74
C SER A 316 6.51 -7.05 -13.67
N ASN A 317 5.77 -6.43 -12.73
CA ASN A 317 6.37 -5.67 -11.63
C ASN A 317 7.14 -6.54 -10.63
N ALA A 318 6.80 -7.81 -10.51
CA ALA A 318 7.53 -8.79 -9.70
C ALA A 318 8.78 -9.34 -10.43
N GLY A 319 9.03 -8.94 -11.68
CA GLY A 319 10.13 -9.47 -12.50
C GLY A 319 9.86 -10.84 -13.13
N ARG A 320 8.62 -11.35 -13.04
CA ARG A 320 8.19 -12.63 -13.61
C ARG A 320 7.77 -12.45 -15.07
N PHE A 321 8.72 -12.01 -15.90
CA PHE A 321 8.44 -11.55 -17.27
C PHE A 321 7.91 -12.64 -18.22
N GLU A 322 8.42 -13.87 -18.14
CA GLU A 322 7.92 -14.96 -19.00
C GLU A 322 6.48 -15.36 -18.63
N ASP A 323 6.17 -15.45 -17.32
CA ASP A 323 4.80 -15.69 -16.85
C ASP A 323 3.87 -14.55 -17.30
N ALA A 324 4.30 -13.30 -17.15
CA ALA A 324 3.55 -12.13 -17.60
C ALA A 324 3.29 -12.17 -19.11
N ARG A 325 4.28 -12.60 -19.90
CA ARG A 325 4.18 -12.74 -21.36
C ARG A 325 3.14 -13.79 -21.76
N GLN A 326 3.11 -14.93 -21.05
CA GLN A 326 2.14 -15.99 -21.28
C GLN A 326 0.71 -15.49 -21.02
N VAL A 327 0.48 -14.82 -19.89
CA VAL A 327 -0.85 -14.27 -19.57
C VAL A 327 -1.26 -13.19 -20.58
N LEU A 328 -0.32 -12.37 -21.04
CA LEU A 328 -0.59 -11.33 -22.03
C LEU A 328 -1.11 -11.90 -23.37
N GLN A 329 -0.68 -13.11 -23.74
CA GLN A 329 -1.18 -13.81 -24.94
C GLN A 329 -2.64 -14.28 -24.81
N GLU A 330 -3.16 -14.40 -23.58
CA GLU A 330 -4.57 -14.73 -23.32
C GLU A 330 -5.51 -13.52 -23.49
N ILE A 331 -4.97 -12.31 -23.64
CA ILE A 331 -5.77 -11.08 -23.72
C ILE A 331 -6.32 -10.89 -25.14
N ASP A 332 -7.65 -10.86 -25.27
CA ASP A 332 -8.33 -10.56 -26.53
C ASP A 332 -8.95 -9.16 -26.48
N VAL A 333 -8.18 -8.17 -26.92
CA VAL A 333 -8.64 -6.78 -27.00
C VAL A 333 -9.85 -6.63 -27.94
N ALA A 334 -9.99 -7.49 -28.95
CA ALA A 334 -11.09 -7.38 -29.90
C ALA A 334 -12.45 -7.68 -29.24
N ALA A 335 -12.46 -8.46 -28.15
CA ALA A 335 -13.64 -8.80 -27.38
C ALA A 335 -14.17 -7.66 -26.48
N MET A 336 -13.39 -6.58 -26.30
CA MET A 336 -13.80 -5.44 -25.47
C MET A 336 -14.78 -4.49 -26.17
N THR A 337 -15.40 -3.58 -25.42
CA THR A 337 -16.13 -2.44 -26.01
C THR A 337 -15.17 -1.42 -26.64
N GLU A 338 -15.63 -0.66 -27.65
CA GLU A 338 -14.77 0.30 -28.38
C GLU A 338 -14.08 1.32 -27.45
N THR A 339 -14.81 1.86 -26.48
CA THR A 339 -14.24 2.77 -25.46
C THR A 339 -13.15 2.10 -24.62
N ARG A 340 -13.30 0.81 -24.29
CA ARG A 340 -12.27 0.06 -23.56
C ARG A 340 -11.08 -0.30 -24.45
N LYS A 341 -11.29 -0.62 -25.73
CA LYS A 341 -10.22 -0.90 -26.70
C LYS A 341 -9.23 0.25 -26.82
N GLN A 342 -9.73 1.49 -26.93
CA GLN A 342 -8.89 2.69 -27.03
C GLN A 342 -7.91 2.85 -25.85
N LEU A 343 -8.24 2.31 -24.68
CA LEU A 343 -7.34 2.29 -23.52
C LEU A 343 -6.52 1.00 -23.45
N MET A 344 -7.14 -0.15 -23.72
CA MET A 344 -6.53 -1.45 -23.48
C MET A 344 -5.50 -1.84 -24.54
N GLU A 345 -5.74 -1.57 -25.83
CA GLU A 345 -4.78 -1.89 -26.89
C GLU A 345 -3.39 -1.27 -26.62
N PRO A 346 -3.28 0.06 -26.40
CA PRO A 346 -1.99 0.64 -26.09
C PRO A 346 -1.47 0.23 -24.69
N SER A 347 -2.33 -0.13 -23.73
CA SER A 347 -1.87 -0.66 -22.43
C SER A 347 -1.20 -2.03 -22.58
N VAL A 348 -1.78 -2.94 -23.35
CA VAL A 348 -1.24 -4.27 -23.68
C VAL A 348 0.12 -4.15 -24.36
N ARG A 349 0.24 -3.25 -25.34
CA ARG A 349 1.52 -2.96 -26.02
C ARG A 349 2.57 -2.42 -25.07
N ARG A 350 2.19 -1.52 -24.16
CA ARG A 350 3.10 -1.00 -23.11
C ARG A 350 3.58 -2.13 -22.20
N TYR A 351 2.69 -3.03 -21.77
CA TYR A 351 3.08 -4.18 -20.95
C TYR A 351 4.05 -5.10 -21.68
N LEU A 352 3.79 -5.40 -22.97
CA LEU A 352 4.73 -6.17 -23.77
C LEU A 352 6.09 -5.47 -23.88
N GLY A 353 6.12 -4.16 -24.12
CA GLY A 353 7.36 -3.38 -24.16
C GLY A 353 8.18 -3.47 -22.86
N ALA A 354 7.50 -3.38 -21.71
CA ALA A 354 8.14 -3.55 -20.39
C ALA A 354 8.67 -4.97 -20.18
N ILE A 355 7.90 -5.98 -20.57
CA ILE A 355 8.29 -7.40 -20.50
C ILE A 355 9.52 -7.67 -21.37
N GLU A 356 9.50 -7.26 -22.65
CA GLU A 356 10.63 -7.48 -23.57
C GLU A 356 11.88 -6.72 -23.09
N PHE A 357 11.73 -5.53 -22.50
CA PHE A 357 12.85 -4.83 -21.85
C PHE A 357 13.41 -5.64 -20.67
N GLY A 358 12.54 -6.19 -19.81
CA GLY A 358 12.94 -7.05 -18.69
C GLY A 358 13.65 -8.33 -19.13
N LEU A 359 13.24 -8.89 -20.26
CA LEU A 359 13.88 -10.02 -20.95
C LEU A 359 15.14 -9.62 -21.72
N ARG A 360 15.57 -8.36 -21.63
CA ARG A 360 16.75 -7.78 -22.31
C ARG A 360 16.67 -7.79 -23.84
N ARG A 361 15.46 -7.85 -24.39
CA ARG A 361 15.14 -7.73 -25.82
C ARG A 361 14.84 -6.27 -26.15
N TYR A 362 15.87 -5.45 -26.02
CA TYR A 362 15.72 -3.99 -26.03
C TYR A 362 15.27 -3.42 -27.39
N ALA A 363 15.62 -4.07 -28.50
CA ALA A 363 15.23 -3.64 -29.85
C ALA A 363 13.73 -3.90 -30.11
N GLU A 364 13.23 -5.03 -29.62
CA GLU A 364 11.81 -5.39 -29.65
C GLU A 364 11.01 -4.42 -28.77
N ALA A 365 11.48 -4.17 -27.54
CA ALA A 365 10.88 -3.20 -26.63
C ALA A 365 10.86 -1.78 -27.25
N GLU A 366 11.95 -1.35 -27.87
CA GLU A 366 12.04 -0.06 -28.58
C GLU A 366 10.96 0.06 -29.65
N THR A 367 10.86 -0.95 -30.52
CA THR A 367 9.90 -0.94 -31.64
C THR A 367 8.47 -0.85 -31.12
N LEU A 368 8.14 -1.63 -30.09
CA LEU A 368 6.83 -1.62 -29.45
C LEU A 368 6.50 -0.25 -28.86
N LEU A 369 7.38 0.28 -28.01
CA LEU A 369 7.15 1.52 -27.27
C LEU A 369 7.09 2.73 -28.21
N ARG A 370 8.00 2.83 -29.19
CA ARG A 370 7.98 3.89 -30.21
C ARG A 370 6.65 3.91 -30.96
N ASN A 371 6.19 2.76 -31.44
CA ASN A 371 4.92 2.68 -32.16
C ASN A 371 3.73 2.99 -31.23
N ASN A 372 3.84 2.64 -29.95
CA ASN A 372 2.77 2.87 -28.98
C ASN A 372 2.57 4.35 -28.61
N VAL A 373 3.63 5.18 -28.70
CA VAL A 373 3.54 6.64 -28.51
C VAL A 373 2.49 7.24 -29.45
N GLU A 374 2.52 6.86 -30.73
CA GLU A 374 1.57 7.39 -31.72
C GLU A 374 0.16 6.85 -31.51
N LEU A 375 0.03 5.59 -31.09
CA LEU A 375 -1.27 5.01 -30.75
C LEU A 375 -1.92 5.71 -29.56
N TRP A 376 -1.17 5.96 -28.48
CA TRP A 376 -1.66 6.75 -27.35
C TRP A 376 -2.10 8.15 -27.76
N LYS A 377 -1.33 8.80 -28.63
CA LYS A 377 -1.65 10.14 -29.13
C LYS A 377 -2.93 10.13 -29.99
N ALA A 378 -3.07 9.17 -30.88
CA ALA A 378 -4.28 8.99 -31.69
C ALA A 378 -5.53 8.77 -30.82
N ASN A 379 -5.39 8.09 -29.69
CA ASN A 379 -6.47 7.84 -28.74
C ASN A 379 -6.68 8.98 -27.72
N GLY A 380 -5.97 10.11 -27.86
CA GLY A 380 -6.15 11.30 -27.02
C GLY A 380 -5.45 11.26 -25.66
N PHE A 381 -4.56 10.28 -25.41
CA PHE A 381 -3.85 10.10 -24.14
C PHE A 381 -2.42 10.65 -24.19
N THR A 382 -2.25 11.95 -24.42
CA THR A 382 -0.93 12.61 -24.56
C THR A 382 0.03 12.33 -23.39
N ALA A 383 -0.47 12.28 -22.14
CA ALA A 383 0.37 11.99 -20.98
C ALA A 383 0.91 10.54 -20.98
N ALA A 384 0.11 9.57 -21.42
CA ALA A 384 0.56 8.18 -21.56
C ALA A 384 1.58 8.05 -22.70
N ALA A 385 1.35 8.75 -23.82
CA ALA A 385 2.31 8.84 -24.91
C ALA A 385 3.68 9.38 -24.44
N GLY A 386 3.68 10.43 -23.60
CA GLY A 386 4.91 10.99 -23.02
C GLY A 386 5.66 9.98 -22.15
N ALA A 387 4.95 9.20 -21.34
CA ALA A 387 5.55 8.16 -20.50
C ALA A 387 6.16 7.02 -21.35
N ASP A 388 5.53 6.64 -22.46
CA ASP A 388 6.09 5.65 -23.41
C ASP A 388 7.28 6.22 -24.19
N ALA A 389 7.28 7.51 -24.52
CA ALA A 389 8.43 8.17 -25.14
C ALA A 389 9.66 8.18 -24.21
N ILE A 390 9.48 8.40 -22.90
CA ILE A 390 10.56 8.24 -21.91
C ILE A 390 11.04 6.79 -21.82
N SER A 391 10.11 5.83 -21.89
CA SER A 391 10.45 4.40 -21.90
C SER A 391 11.25 4.02 -23.16
N TRP A 392 10.91 4.62 -24.31
CA TRP A 392 11.69 4.50 -25.54
C TRP A 392 13.11 5.06 -25.38
N VAL A 393 13.30 6.19 -24.69
CA VAL A 393 14.65 6.68 -24.33
C VAL A 393 15.42 5.61 -23.56
N ALA A 394 14.80 4.95 -22.58
CA ALA A 394 15.45 3.87 -21.84
C ALA A 394 15.94 2.74 -22.76
N CYS A 395 15.16 2.34 -23.76
CA CYS A 395 15.57 1.34 -24.76
C CYS A 395 16.78 1.80 -25.57
N ARG A 396 16.76 3.02 -26.13
CA ARG A 396 17.90 3.58 -26.88
C ARG A 396 19.17 3.61 -26.04
N VAL A 397 19.04 4.04 -24.79
CA VAL A 397 20.16 4.11 -23.84
C VAL A 397 20.68 2.70 -23.49
N ALA A 398 19.81 1.70 -23.37
CA ALA A 398 20.20 0.31 -23.14
C ALA A 398 20.91 -0.33 -24.34
N LEU A 399 20.52 0.06 -25.56
CA LEU A 399 21.16 -0.36 -26.81
C LEU A 399 22.47 0.40 -27.11
N GLY A 400 22.81 1.43 -26.33
CA GLY A 400 23.96 2.29 -26.61
C GLY A 400 23.77 3.18 -27.86
N GLN A 401 22.53 3.44 -28.24
CA GLN A 401 22.15 4.21 -29.42
C GLN A 401 21.81 5.67 -29.07
N ASP A 402 21.84 6.55 -30.08
CA ASP A 402 21.45 7.95 -29.92
C ASP A 402 19.97 8.07 -29.55
N ALA A 403 19.66 8.76 -28.45
CA ALA A 403 18.30 8.95 -27.94
C ALA A 403 17.69 10.32 -28.31
N THR A 404 18.33 11.10 -29.20
CA THR A 404 17.90 12.45 -29.57
C THR A 404 16.44 12.52 -29.99
N GLU A 405 16.01 11.64 -30.90
CA GLU A 405 14.64 11.59 -31.42
C GLU A 405 13.63 11.31 -30.30
N ALA A 406 13.88 10.26 -29.51
CA ALA A 406 13.01 9.86 -28.40
C ALA A 406 12.87 10.98 -27.35
N LEU A 407 13.96 11.69 -27.03
CA LEU A 407 13.96 12.82 -26.10
C LEU A 407 13.21 14.03 -26.66
N ALA A 408 13.36 14.32 -27.95
CA ALA A 408 12.62 15.39 -28.61
C ALA A 408 11.12 15.09 -28.56
N ARG A 409 10.73 13.85 -28.86
CA ARG A 409 9.33 13.41 -28.79
C ARG A 409 8.76 13.48 -27.37
N ALA A 410 9.50 13.00 -26.37
CA ALA A 410 9.08 13.10 -24.98
C ALA A 410 8.93 14.57 -24.53
N SER A 411 9.83 15.44 -24.96
CA SER A 411 9.80 16.88 -24.67
C SER A 411 8.60 17.59 -25.30
N GLU A 412 8.26 17.26 -26.56
CA GLU A 412 7.09 17.79 -27.26
C GLU A 412 5.79 17.43 -26.52
N LEU A 413 5.64 16.15 -26.17
CA LEU A 413 4.45 15.64 -25.48
C LEU A 413 4.31 16.24 -24.07
N GLU A 414 5.42 16.42 -23.35
CA GLU A 414 5.42 17.10 -22.04
C GLU A 414 4.95 18.56 -22.17
N ALA A 415 5.44 19.29 -23.17
CA ALA A 415 5.03 20.66 -23.42
C ALA A 415 3.53 20.76 -23.76
N GLU A 416 3.02 19.82 -24.57
CA GLU A 416 1.60 19.73 -24.90
C GLU A 416 0.75 19.49 -23.64
N VAL A 417 1.13 18.53 -22.78
CA VAL A 417 0.43 18.29 -21.52
C VAL A 417 0.46 19.50 -20.60
N ALA A 418 1.62 20.16 -20.46
CA ALA A 418 1.78 21.34 -19.63
C ALA A 418 0.89 22.50 -20.10
N SER A 419 0.74 22.70 -21.41
CA SER A 419 -0.13 23.75 -21.99
C SER A 419 -1.61 23.57 -21.67
N LYS A 420 -2.05 22.32 -21.46
CA LYS A 420 -3.47 21.97 -21.25
C LYS A 420 -3.88 21.97 -19.77
N ARG A 421 -2.94 21.92 -18.82
CA ARG A 421 -3.23 21.84 -17.38
C ARG A 421 -3.05 23.18 -16.67
N ARG A 422 -4.14 23.74 -16.10
CA ARG A 422 -4.12 24.98 -15.30
C ARG A 422 -3.38 24.88 -13.95
N SER A 423 -3.10 23.68 -13.45
CA SER A 423 -2.28 23.47 -12.25
C SER A 423 -1.72 22.06 -12.20
N GLY A 424 -0.41 21.92 -11.91
CA GLY A 424 0.19 20.67 -11.42
C GLY A 424 0.95 19.84 -12.46
N SER A 425 2.29 19.90 -12.33
CA SER A 425 3.33 18.96 -12.77
C SER A 425 2.85 17.65 -13.39
N THR A 426 3.21 17.46 -14.65
CA THR A 426 3.37 16.18 -15.31
C THR A 426 4.67 15.51 -14.80
N ASP A 427 4.99 14.26 -15.17
CA ASP A 427 6.16 13.48 -14.70
C ASP A 427 7.52 14.07 -15.18
N SER A 428 7.62 15.41 -15.21
CA SER A 428 8.79 16.21 -15.62
C SER A 428 10.11 15.75 -15.01
N TRP A 429 10.08 15.22 -13.78
CA TRP A 429 11.25 14.63 -13.13
C TRP A 429 11.79 13.40 -13.88
N ARG A 430 10.93 12.53 -14.45
CA ARG A 430 11.35 11.38 -15.25
C ARG A 430 12.00 11.83 -16.55
N LEU A 431 11.43 12.85 -17.19
CA LEU A 431 12.02 13.46 -18.38
C LEU A 431 13.37 14.13 -18.06
N ALA A 432 13.49 14.81 -16.91
CA ALA A 432 14.75 15.35 -16.44
C ALA A 432 15.82 14.26 -16.26
N LEU A 433 15.46 13.13 -15.62
CA LEU A 433 16.36 11.99 -15.48
C LEU A 433 16.71 11.35 -16.83
N ALA A 434 15.79 11.33 -17.80
CA ALA A 434 16.05 10.85 -19.14
C ALA A 434 17.11 11.70 -19.87
N HIS A 435 16.99 13.04 -19.81
CA HIS A 435 18.00 13.96 -20.34
C HIS A 435 19.34 13.82 -19.60
N ALA A 436 19.31 13.72 -18.26
CA ALA A 436 20.52 13.53 -17.46
C ALA A 436 21.24 12.20 -17.79
N ALA A 437 20.50 11.12 -18.03
CA ALA A 437 21.05 9.80 -18.36
C ALA A 437 21.84 9.76 -19.68
N VAL A 438 21.64 10.74 -20.56
CA VAL A 438 22.37 10.93 -21.82
C VAL A 438 23.31 12.14 -21.82
N GLY A 439 23.47 12.82 -20.69
CA GLY A 439 24.37 13.97 -20.54
C GLY A 439 23.85 15.31 -21.07
N ARG A 440 22.54 15.45 -21.27
CA ARG A 440 21.88 16.72 -21.64
C ARG A 440 21.50 17.52 -20.41
N TRP A 441 22.51 18.09 -19.76
CA TRP A 441 22.36 18.64 -18.42
C TRP A 441 21.46 19.88 -18.35
N GLU A 442 21.55 20.78 -19.33
CA GLU A 442 20.76 22.02 -19.34
C GLU A 442 19.27 21.71 -19.54
N GLU A 443 18.95 20.80 -20.44
CA GLU A 443 17.59 20.29 -20.65
C GLU A 443 17.08 19.54 -19.40
N ALA A 444 17.92 18.72 -18.77
CA ALA A 444 17.56 18.05 -17.53
C ALA A 444 17.20 19.05 -16.41
N LEU A 445 17.99 20.12 -16.24
CA LEU A 445 17.71 21.18 -15.26
C LEU A 445 16.46 21.99 -15.61
N ARG A 446 16.14 22.16 -16.89
CA ARG A 446 14.89 22.80 -17.35
C ARG A 446 13.65 22.02 -16.93
N TYR A 447 13.70 20.69 -17.02
CA TYR A 447 12.60 19.81 -16.60
C TYR A 447 12.62 19.48 -15.09
N ALA A 448 13.63 19.94 -14.36
CA ALA A 448 13.73 19.83 -12.92
C ALA A 448 13.71 21.20 -12.21
N PRO A 449 12.61 21.99 -12.33
CA PRO A 449 12.53 23.29 -11.69
C PRO A 449 12.45 23.17 -10.16
N MET A 450 13.08 24.11 -9.46
CA MET A 450 12.91 24.28 -8.02
C MET A 450 11.46 24.65 -7.71
N GLN A 451 10.84 23.91 -6.80
CA GLN A 451 9.50 24.25 -6.32
C GLN A 451 9.61 24.96 -4.97
N GLN A 452 8.90 26.08 -4.80
CA GLN A 452 8.86 26.83 -3.55
C GLN A 452 7.92 26.16 -2.54
N ARG A 453 8.28 24.94 -2.10
CA ARG A 453 7.52 24.21 -1.08
C ARG A 453 8.00 24.61 0.31
N LYS A 454 7.05 24.96 1.19
CA LYS A 454 7.33 25.24 2.62
C LYS A 454 7.63 23.96 3.42
N SER A 455 7.08 22.81 3.00
CA SER A 455 7.25 21.50 3.65
C SER A 455 7.30 20.37 2.60
N GLY A 456 8.05 19.30 2.91
CA GLY A 456 8.20 18.12 2.05
C GLY A 456 9.24 18.27 0.92
N VAL A 457 9.54 17.16 0.25
CA VAL A 457 10.47 17.07 -0.88
C VAL A 457 9.81 16.30 -2.03
N GLY A 458 9.92 16.80 -3.27
CA GLY A 458 9.39 16.12 -4.46
C GLY A 458 10.46 15.49 -5.36
N TYR A 459 10.08 14.55 -6.24
CA TYR A 459 11.00 13.92 -7.21
C TYR A 459 11.74 14.93 -8.09
N THR A 460 11.09 16.03 -8.46
CA THR A 460 11.70 17.09 -9.27
C THR A 460 12.95 17.69 -8.59
N GLU A 461 12.93 17.82 -7.27
CA GLU A 461 14.06 18.38 -6.51
C GLU A 461 15.20 17.36 -6.37
N PHE A 462 14.88 16.07 -6.19
CA PHE A 462 15.87 14.99 -6.25
C PHE A 462 16.50 14.86 -7.64
N ALA A 463 15.69 14.90 -8.70
CA ALA A 463 16.16 14.89 -10.08
C ALA A 463 17.10 16.08 -10.35
N ARG A 464 16.74 17.28 -9.87
CA ARG A 464 17.61 18.47 -9.96
C ARG A 464 18.94 18.26 -9.23
N MET A 465 18.90 17.82 -7.97
CA MET A 465 20.09 17.58 -7.14
C MET A 465 21.04 16.59 -7.81
N MET A 466 20.50 15.45 -8.28
CA MET A 466 21.29 14.44 -8.98
C MET A 466 21.85 14.95 -10.31
N THR A 467 21.07 15.75 -11.07
CA THR A 467 21.53 16.36 -12.32
C THR A 467 22.70 17.32 -12.09
N LEU A 468 22.61 18.20 -11.08
CA LEU A 468 23.69 19.11 -10.70
C LEU A 468 24.97 18.33 -10.32
N LEU A 469 24.82 17.29 -9.50
CA LEU A 469 25.95 16.46 -9.10
C LEU A 469 26.57 15.71 -10.29
N ALA A 470 25.75 15.12 -11.17
CA ALA A 470 26.20 14.39 -12.35
C ALA A 470 26.93 15.30 -13.36
N LYS A 471 26.39 16.52 -13.58
CA LYS A 471 27.01 17.57 -14.42
C LYS A 471 28.37 18.01 -13.86
N GLY A 472 28.56 17.99 -12.55
CA GLY A 472 29.78 18.43 -11.86
C GLY A 472 29.63 19.72 -11.06
N ASP A 473 28.42 20.30 -10.99
CA ASP A 473 28.08 21.52 -10.26
C ASP A 473 27.95 21.23 -8.74
N ARG A 474 29.03 20.70 -8.15
CA ARG A 474 29.04 20.09 -6.80
C ARG A 474 28.60 21.07 -5.72
N ARG A 475 29.01 22.33 -5.80
CA ARG A 475 28.64 23.37 -4.82
C ARG A 475 27.13 23.55 -4.75
N GLU A 476 26.48 23.68 -5.91
CA GLU A 476 25.03 23.87 -5.97
C GLU A 476 24.28 22.62 -5.54
N ALA A 477 24.78 21.44 -5.91
CA ALA A 477 24.20 20.18 -5.49
C ALA A 477 24.25 20.00 -3.96
N ILE A 478 25.37 20.37 -3.31
CA ILE A 478 25.53 20.35 -1.84
C ILE A 478 24.57 21.33 -1.17
N GLU A 479 24.49 22.56 -1.65
CA GLU A 479 23.58 23.56 -1.06
C GLU A 479 22.12 23.13 -1.18
N LEU A 480 21.73 22.57 -2.32
CA LEU A 480 20.40 21.99 -2.48
C LEU A 480 20.19 20.81 -1.52
N ALA A 481 21.13 19.86 -1.42
CA ALA A 481 21.00 18.71 -0.52
C ALA A 481 20.82 19.13 0.95
N LYS A 482 21.56 20.14 1.43
CA LYS A 482 21.38 20.70 2.78
C LYS A 482 20.00 21.33 2.96
N GLN A 483 19.48 22.03 1.95
CA GLN A 483 18.12 22.58 1.99
C GLN A 483 17.07 21.47 2.05
N LEU A 484 17.21 20.42 1.25
CA LEU A 484 16.31 19.28 1.25
C LEU A 484 16.34 18.54 2.59
N GLN A 485 17.54 18.27 3.14
CA GLN A 485 17.71 17.57 4.42
C GLN A 485 17.03 18.31 5.58
N LYS A 486 17.10 19.65 5.61
CA LYS A 486 16.42 20.45 6.65
C LYS A 486 14.89 20.35 6.61
N ARG A 487 14.32 20.07 5.44
CA ARG A 487 12.86 19.95 5.25
C ARG A 487 12.36 18.50 5.37
N PHE A 488 13.26 17.54 5.51
CA PHE A 488 12.97 16.11 5.42
C PHE A 488 13.13 15.44 6.78
N THR A 489 12.04 14.98 7.38
CA THR A 489 12.08 14.33 8.70
C THR A 489 11.89 12.81 8.63
N SER A 490 11.10 12.31 7.67
CA SER A 490 10.79 10.88 7.52
C SER A 490 10.57 10.50 6.05
N LEU A 491 10.86 9.23 5.71
CA LEU A 491 10.45 8.63 4.42
C LEU A 491 8.93 8.71 4.20
N ASP A 492 8.13 8.74 5.26
CA ASP A 492 6.67 8.84 5.15
C ASP A 492 6.20 10.21 4.63
N GLU A 493 7.06 11.24 4.69
CA GLU A 493 6.83 12.58 4.12
C GLU A 493 7.19 12.65 2.64
N LEU A 494 7.84 11.62 2.11
CA LEU A 494 7.93 11.47 0.68
C LEU A 494 6.53 11.16 0.15
N ASN A 495 6.04 12.03 -0.73
CA ASN A 495 4.95 11.68 -1.64
C ASN A 495 5.44 10.73 -2.75
N LEU A 496 6.49 9.96 -2.45
CA LEU A 496 7.30 9.14 -3.32
C LEU A 496 7.19 7.73 -2.72
N GLN A 497 6.67 6.79 -3.50
CA GLN A 497 6.68 5.35 -3.21
C GLN A 497 7.16 4.66 -4.50
N ASP A 498 8.46 4.78 -4.78
CA ASP A 498 9.14 4.15 -5.91
C ASP A 498 10.37 3.37 -5.42
N ASP A 499 10.89 2.49 -6.26
CA ASP A 499 11.91 1.49 -5.89
C ASP A 499 13.24 2.11 -5.43
N LEU A 500 13.41 3.41 -5.69
CA LEU A 500 14.64 4.17 -5.50
C LEU A 500 14.57 5.23 -4.39
N ASP A 501 13.47 5.33 -3.64
CA ASP A 501 13.29 6.39 -2.64
C ASP A 501 14.37 6.41 -1.56
N ALA A 502 14.66 5.25 -0.99
CA ALA A 502 15.72 5.10 -0.01
C ALA A 502 17.09 5.51 -0.60
N MET A 503 17.30 5.26 -1.90
CA MET A 503 18.52 5.65 -2.60
C MET A 503 18.60 7.17 -2.80
N TYR A 504 17.51 7.83 -3.19
CA TYR A 504 17.47 9.29 -3.30
C TYR A 504 17.78 9.99 -1.98
N VAL A 505 17.22 9.48 -0.88
CA VAL A 505 17.50 10.00 0.48
C VAL A 505 18.93 9.73 0.88
N ALA A 506 19.48 8.55 0.58
CA ALA A 506 20.86 8.23 0.89
C ALA A 506 21.85 9.13 0.12
N LEU A 507 21.60 9.40 -1.17
CA LEU A 507 22.41 10.35 -1.94
C LEU A 507 22.35 11.77 -1.37
N MET A 508 21.14 12.24 -1.01
CA MET A 508 20.96 13.55 -0.40
C MET A 508 21.76 13.68 0.89
N ARG A 509 21.68 12.68 1.80
CA ARG A 509 22.45 12.68 3.06
C ARG A 509 23.95 12.64 2.81
N ALA A 510 24.41 11.75 1.92
CA ALA A 510 25.83 11.66 1.55
C ALA A 510 26.38 13.00 1.03
N LEU A 511 25.59 13.71 0.23
CA LEU A 511 25.99 14.99 -0.33
C LEU A 511 25.93 16.14 0.68
N ALA A 512 24.90 16.19 1.53
CA ALA A 512 24.72 17.24 2.52
C ALA A 512 25.75 17.16 3.66
N GLU A 513 26.07 15.95 4.11
CA GLU A 513 27.03 15.71 5.20
C GLU A 513 28.48 15.69 4.69
N GLY A 514 28.71 15.18 3.48
CA GLY A 514 30.04 15.12 2.86
C GLY A 514 31.04 14.20 3.57
N THR A 515 30.60 13.40 4.54
CA THR A 515 31.46 12.49 5.33
C THR A 515 31.70 11.17 4.59
N GLY A 516 32.83 10.53 4.86
CA GLY A 516 33.13 9.20 4.29
C GLY A 516 32.09 8.14 4.71
N ALA A 517 31.59 8.22 5.95
CA ALA A 517 30.55 7.33 6.45
C ALA A 517 29.22 7.48 5.69
N ALA A 518 28.77 8.71 5.41
CA ALA A 518 27.54 8.94 4.69
C ALA A 518 27.63 8.49 3.22
N ILE A 519 28.79 8.68 2.59
CA ILE A 519 29.06 8.17 1.23
C ILE A 519 29.04 6.64 1.22
N GLN A 520 29.68 5.99 2.19
CA GLN A 520 29.66 4.53 2.32
C GLN A 520 28.25 3.99 2.53
N ALA A 521 27.44 4.67 3.35
CA ALA A 521 26.04 4.31 3.57
C ALA A 521 25.22 4.37 2.26
N ALA A 522 25.43 5.39 1.43
CA ALA A 522 24.79 5.48 0.12
C ALA A 522 25.23 4.35 -0.83
N GLN A 523 26.50 3.95 -0.82
CA GLN A 523 26.96 2.80 -1.60
C GLN A 523 26.33 1.49 -1.13
N THR A 524 26.25 1.26 0.19
CA THR A 524 25.59 0.08 0.75
C THR A 524 24.10 0.06 0.40
N GLN A 525 23.43 1.23 0.45
CA GLN A 525 22.04 1.36 0.02
C GLN A 525 21.87 1.00 -1.46
N TRP A 526 22.78 1.44 -2.32
CA TRP A 526 22.78 1.08 -3.74
C TRP A 526 22.90 -0.43 -3.95
N GLN A 527 23.88 -1.05 -3.30
CA GLN A 527 24.07 -2.51 -3.37
C GLN A 527 22.83 -3.28 -2.90
N THR A 528 22.12 -2.76 -1.91
CA THR A 528 20.87 -3.34 -1.39
C THR A 528 19.69 -3.14 -2.36
N ALA A 529 19.65 -2.01 -3.07
CA ALA A 529 18.57 -1.71 -4.01
C ALA A 529 18.69 -2.48 -5.34
N VAL A 530 19.90 -2.69 -5.84
CA VAL A 530 20.17 -3.28 -7.18
C VAL A 530 19.41 -4.59 -7.46
N PRO A 531 19.31 -5.57 -6.53
CA PRO A 531 18.52 -6.77 -6.77
C PRO A 531 17.07 -6.47 -7.14
N ASN A 532 16.41 -5.54 -6.42
CA ASN A 532 15.01 -5.19 -6.62
C ASN A 532 14.77 -4.38 -7.89
N LEU A 533 15.75 -3.58 -8.34
CA LEU A 533 15.63 -2.81 -9.58
C LEU A 533 15.48 -3.70 -10.82
N LYS A 534 15.89 -4.97 -10.73
CA LYS A 534 15.71 -5.95 -11.82
C LYS A 534 14.27 -6.37 -12.03
N ASN A 535 13.39 -6.15 -11.04
CA ASN A 535 11.98 -6.51 -11.14
C ASN A 535 11.21 -5.51 -12.02
N ARG A 536 11.63 -4.24 -12.03
CA ARG A 536 11.02 -3.16 -12.83
C ARG A 536 12.09 -2.42 -13.63
N PRO A 537 12.79 -3.11 -14.54
CA PRO A 537 14.01 -2.58 -15.13
C PRO A 537 13.72 -1.41 -16.05
N LEU A 538 12.60 -1.41 -16.80
CA LEU A 538 12.25 -0.31 -17.71
C LEU A 538 12.01 1.00 -16.95
N GLU A 539 11.26 0.94 -15.85
CA GLU A 539 10.94 2.10 -15.01
C GLU A 539 12.16 2.64 -14.26
N ASN A 540 13.08 1.76 -13.85
CA ASN A 540 14.22 2.11 -13.02
C ASN A 540 15.49 2.47 -13.82
N TYR A 541 15.60 2.07 -15.09
CA TYR A 541 16.86 2.10 -15.84
C TYR A 541 17.52 3.48 -15.92
N LEU A 542 16.76 4.51 -16.28
CA LEU A 542 17.29 5.86 -16.47
C LEU A 542 17.75 6.48 -15.15
N ALA A 543 16.94 6.32 -14.10
CA ALA A 543 17.27 6.79 -12.76
C ALA A 543 18.51 6.07 -12.20
N ALA A 544 18.57 4.74 -12.35
CA ALA A 544 19.73 3.93 -11.99
C ALA A 544 21.01 4.42 -12.67
N LYS A 545 20.95 4.75 -13.97
CA LYS A 545 22.11 5.28 -14.70
C LYS A 545 22.61 6.61 -14.13
N VAL A 546 21.70 7.53 -13.79
CA VAL A 546 22.05 8.81 -13.16
C VAL A 546 22.63 8.61 -11.75
N ILE A 547 22.07 7.69 -10.97
CA ILE A 547 22.56 7.35 -9.62
C ILE A 547 24.00 6.82 -9.66
N VAL A 548 24.32 5.94 -10.62
CA VAL A 548 25.69 5.41 -10.79
C VAL A 548 26.68 6.55 -11.06
N VAL A 549 26.32 7.51 -11.92
CA VAL A 549 27.15 8.70 -12.17
C VAL A 549 27.33 9.54 -10.90
N CYS A 550 26.25 9.74 -10.13
CA CYS A 550 26.30 10.49 -8.87
C CYS A 550 27.23 9.83 -7.84
N LEU A 551 27.13 8.51 -7.67
CA LEU A 551 27.99 7.75 -6.75
C LEU A 551 29.47 7.83 -7.17
N ALA A 552 29.76 7.76 -8.46
CA ALA A 552 31.13 7.94 -8.97
C ALA A 552 31.67 9.35 -8.64
N LYS A 553 30.85 10.39 -8.79
CA LYS A 553 31.22 11.78 -8.45
C LYS A 553 31.41 12.01 -6.95
N LEU A 554 30.68 11.27 -6.09
CA LEU A 554 30.89 11.32 -4.64
C LEU A 554 32.23 10.68 -4.23
N ASN A 555 32.63 9.60 -4.91
CA ASN A 555 33.85 8.85 -4.63
C ASN A 555 35.12 9.50 -5.17
N GLY A 556 35.04 10.12 -6.35
CA GLY A 556 36.17 10.80 -7.01
C GLY A 556 36.50 12.15 -6.38
N ARG A 557 36.64 12.18 -5.05
CA ARG A 557 36.97 13.39 -4.27
C ARG A 557 38.08 14.21 -4.93
#